data_AF-A0A1J3ISS7-F1
#
_entry.id   AF-A0A1J3ISS7-F1
#
_cell.length_a   1.000
_cell.length_b   1.000
_cell.length_c   1.000
_cell.angle_alpha   90.00
_cell.angle_beta   90.00
_cell.angle_gamma   90.00
#
_symmetry.space_group_name_H-M   'P 1'
#
loop_
_entity.id
_entity.type
_entity.pdbx_description
1 polymer ?
#
loop_
_entity_poly.entity_id
_entity_poly.type
_entity_poly.pdbx_seq_one_letter_code
_entity_poly.pdbx_strand_id
1 'polypeptide(L)'
;NFHVLCCYGIPRSKIGRVYKEAREVFGYENGVLASKLEAYESLGVKKPVVIKLVTCCPSLLVGGIDSEFVSVVDKLKDVNIECDWLGRNLSDRKTYNWGRILETMELLEKVGLKEEKLCSVLKTYPDLVGETSGNKACVMFDKLRKVGFEMNEIDRLVIDHPE
;
A
#
# COMPACT_ATOMS: atom_id res chain seq x y z
N ASN A 1 -7.32 24.27 -4.78
CA ASN A 1 -6.70 23.03 -4.25
C ASN A 1 -5.17 23.00 -4.21
N PHE A 2 -4.41 23.75 -5.03
CA PHE A 2 -2.93 23.84 -4.85
C PHE A 2 -2.52 24.27 -3.43
N HIS A 3 -3.16 25.33 -2.89
CA HIS A 3 -2.90 25.80 -1.54
C HIS A 3 -3.30 24.78 -0.46
N VAL A 4 -4.39 24.04 -0.67
CA VAL A 4 -4.82 22.96 0.25
C VAL A 4 -3.71 21.91 0.38
N LEU A 5 -3.15 21.43 -0.74
CA LEU A 5 -2.04 20.47 -0.72
C LEU A 5 -0.81 21.04 0.02
N CYS A 6 -0.45 22.31 -0.24
CA CYS A 6 0.67 22.97 0.43
C CYS A 6 0.44 23.09 1.95
N CYS A 7 -0.72 23.59 2.36
CA CYS A 7 -1.08 23.79 3.77
C CYS A 7 -1.22 22.47 4.53
N TYR A 8 -1.62 21.40 3.84
CA TYR A 8 -1.65 20.07 4.41
C TYR A 8 -0.24 19.52 4.69
N GLY A 9 0.78 19.99 3.96
CA GLY A 9 2.18 19.63 4.16
C GLY A 9 2.82 18.88 2.98
N ILE A 10 2.15 18.81 1.82
CA ILE A 10 2.71 18.17 0.64
C ILE A 10 3.79 19.09 0.04
N PRO A 11 5.03 18.60 -0.18
CA PRO A 11 6.10 19.42 -0.73
C PRO A 11 5.73 19.96 -2.12
N ARG A 12 5.98 21.25 -2.36
CA ARG A 12 5.68 21.90 -3.66
C ARG A 12 6.29 21.16 -4.85
N SER A 13 7.50 20.62 -4.68
CA SER A 13 8.20 19.81 -5.70
C SER A 13 7.47 18.52 -6.07
N LYS A 14 6.54 18.05 -5.24
CA LYS A 14 5.74 16.83 -5.46
C LYS A 14 4.35 17.11 -6.00
N ILE A 15 3.84 18.34 -5.87
CA ILE A 15 2.51 18.72 -6.37
C ILE A 15 2.43 18.62 -7.90
N GLY A 16 3.54 18.82 -8.63
CA GLY A 16 3.57 18.62 -10.08
C GLY A 16 3.16 17.20 -10.50
N ARG A 17 3.52 16.18 -9.71
CA ARG A 17 3.08 14.80 -9.94
C ARG A 17 1.58 14.65 -9.69
N VAL A 18 1.07 15.23 -8.61
CA VAL A 18 -0.37 15.24 -8.31
C VAL A 18 -1.16 15.89 -9.46
N TYR A 19 -0.67 17.00 -10.01
CA TYR A 19 -1.28 17.64 -11.19
C TYR A 19 -1.28 16.76 -12.43
N LYS A 20 -0.20 15.99 -12.65
CA LYS A 20 -0.06 15.09 -13.80
C LYS A 20 -0.96 13.86 -13.69
N GLU A 21 -1.08 13.26 -12.52
CA GLU A 21 -1.73 11.95 -12.31
C GLU A 21 -3.16 12.05 -11.75
N ALA A 22 -3.54 13.17 -11.14
CA ALA A 22 -4.83 13.38 -10.50
C ALA A 22 -5.32 14.82 -10.73
N ARG A 23 -5.39 15.22 -12.01
CA ARG A 23 -5.71 16.60 -12.41
C ARG A 23 -7.07 17.07 -11.90
N GLU A 24 -8.04 16.14 -11.80
CA GLU A 24 -9.40 16.37 -11.35
C GLU A 24 -9.44 17.00 -9.95
N VAL A 25 -8.48 16.66 -9.10
CA VAL A 25 -8.33 17.20 -7.74
C VAL A 25 -8.24 18.73 -7.74
N PHE A 26 -7.71 19.33 -8.80
CA PHE A 26 -7.59 20.79 -8.90
C PHE A 26 -8.91 21.48 -9.26
N GLY A 27 -9.88 20.73 -9.81
CA GLY A 27 -11.23 21.19 -10.12
C GLY A 27 -12.25 20.96 -9.00
N TYR A 28 -11.89 20.28 -7.91
CA TYR A 28 -12.81 20.07 -6.79
C TYR A 28 -13.26 21.38 -6.14
N GLU A 29 -14.51 21.40 -5.71
CA GLU A 29 -15.08 22.47 -4.90
C GLU A 29 -14.28 22.69 -3.61
N ASN A 30 -14.44 23.88 -3.04
CA ASN A 30 -13.77 24.26 -1.80
C ASN A 30 -14.11 23.26 -0.68
N GLY A 31 -13.08 22.81 0.04
CA GLY A 31 -13.22 21.87 1.16
C GLY A 31 -13.17 20.39 0.76
N VAL A 32 -13.60 20.01 -0.44
CA VAL A 32 -13.66 18.59 -0.86
C VAL A 32 -12.32 17.87 -0.73
N LEU A 33 -11.23 18.48 -1.21
CA LEU A 33 -9.90 17.89 -1.07
C LEU A 33 -9.44 17.80 0.39
N ALA A 34 -9.75 18.81 1.21
CA ALA A 34 -9.37 18.81 2.62
C ALA A 34 -10.09 17.67 3.37
N SER A 35 -11.41 17.56 3.19
CA SER A 35 -12.22 16.48 3.77
C SER A 35 -11.77 15.10 3.29
N LYS A 36 -11.29 14.98 2.05
CA LYS A 36 -10.73 13.71 1.59
C LYS A 36 -9.43 13.34 2.30
N LEU A 37 -8.52 14.29 2.50
CA LEU A 37 -7.28 14.04 3.25
C LEU A 37 -7.59 13.65 4.71
N GLU A 38 -8.56 14.32 5.34
CA GLU A 38 -9.05 13.99 6.69
C GLU A 38 -9.73 12.61 6.74
N ALA A 39 -10.44 12.21 5.69
CA ALA A 39 -11.04 10.88 5.60
C ALA A 39 -9.98 9.78 5.58
N TYR A 40 -8.84 9.98 4.92
CA TYR A 40 -7.71 9.05 5.03
C TYR A 40 -7.12 9.00 6.44
N GLU A 41 -7.04 10.14 7.13
CA GLU A 41 -6.62 10.16 8.55
C GLU A 41 -7.61 9.41 9.44
N SER A 42 -8.90 9.50 9.15
CA SER A 42 -9.97 8.81 9.88
C SER A 42 -9.92 7.28 9.74
N LEU A 43 -9.17 6.74 8.77
CA LEU A 43 -8.88 5.31 8.67
C LEU A 43 -7.80 4.83 9.66
N GLY A 44 -7.21 5.76 10.45
CA GLY A 44 -6.08 5.50 11.34
C GLY A 44 -4.72 5.75 10.70
N VAL A 45 -4.68 6.36 9.52
CA VAL A 45 -3.43 6.69 8.82
C VAL A 45 -2.92 8.05 9.32
N LYS A 46 -1.77 8.08 10.01
CA LYS A 46 -1.23 9.33 10.55
C LYS A 46 -0.93 10.32 9.42
N LYS A 47 -1.15 11.63 9.64
CA LYS A 47 -0.91 12.69 8.65
C LYS A 47 0.42 12.61 7.87
N PRO A 48 1.60 12.33 8.48
CA PRO A 48 2.84 12.16 7.71
C PRO A 48 2.78 11.02 6.69
N VAL A 49 2.09 9.93 7.06
CA VAL A 49 1.84 8.79 6.17
C VAL A 49 0.84 9.17 5.07
N VAL A 50 -0.21 9.94 5.37
CA VAL A 50 -1.13 10.46 4.34
C VAL A 50 -0.40 11.34 3.33
N ILE A 51 0.46 12.26 3.79
CA ILE A 51 1.29 13.10 2.90
C ILE A 51 2.14 12.23 1.97
N LYS A 52 2.80 11.21 2.53
CA LYS A 52 3.61 10.25 1.75
C LYS A 52 2.75 9.46 0.77
N LEU A 53 1.61 8.97 1.22
CA LEU A 53 0.65 8.19 0.45
C LEU A 53 0.17 8.94 -0.79
N VAL A 54 -0.36 10.15 -0.63
CA VAL A 54 -0.94 10.92 -1.75
C VAL A 54 0.14 11.53 -2.65
N THR A 55 1.38 11.63 -2.18
CA THR A 55 2.55 11.96 -3.00
C THR A 55 2.97 10.77 -3.87
N CYS A 56 2.90 9.55 -3.33
CA CYS A 56 3.27 8.34 -4.04
C CYS A 56 2.16 7.82 -4.96
N CYS A 57 0.89 8.01 -4.56
CA CYS A 57 -0.31 7.50 -5.22
C CYS A 57 -1.37 8.60 -5.36
N PRO A 58 -1.17 9.62 -6.21
CA PRO A 58 -2.12 10.72 -6.35
C PRO A 58 -3.52 10.31 -6.77
N SER A 59 -3.68 9.16 -7.45
CA SER A 59 -4.96 8.60 -7.86
C SER A 59 -5.94 8.38 -6.71
N LEU A 60 -5.45 8.14 -5.49
CA LEU A 60 -6.27 8.05 -4.27
C LEU A 60 -7.04 9.34 -3.97
N LEU A 61 -6.55 10.48 -4.46
CA LEU A 61 -7.25 11.74 -4.31
C LEU A 61 -8.44 11.89 -5.28
N VAL A 62 -8.58 11.03 -6.28
CA VAL A 62 -9.65 11.11 -7.30
C VAL A 62 -10.89 10.31 -6.86
N GLY A 63 -12.10 10.82 -7.10
CA GLY A 63 -13.36 10.12 -6.84
C GLY A 63 -13.77 10.08 -5.37
N GLY A 64 -14.19 8.92 -4.85
CA GLY A 64 -14.45 8.67 -3.44
C GLY A 64 -13.19 8.28 -2.65
N ILE A 65 -13.37 7.67 -1.48
CA ILE A 65 -12.31 6.92 -0.80
C ILE A 65 -12.19 5.56 -1.49
N ASP A 66 -10.96 5.17 -1.81
CA ASP A 66 -10.65 3.92 -2.48
C ASP A 66 -10.89 2.71 -1.54
N SER A 67 -11.83 1.84 -1.90
CA SER A 67 -12.25 0.68 -1.09
C SER A 67 -11.17 -0.40 -0.98
N GLU A 68 -10.34 -0.55 -2.01
CA GLU A 68 -9.24 -1.51 -2.00
C GLU A 68 -8.16 -1.04 -1.03
N PHE A 69 -7.83 0.25 -1.03
CA PHE A 69 -6.92 0.85 -0.05
C PHE A 69 -7.44 0.68 1.38
N VAL A 70 -8.74 0.91 1.62
CA VAL A 70 -9.36 0.69 2.94
C VAL A 70 -9.16 -0.77 3.38
N SER A 71 -9.42 -1.72 2.49
CA SER A 71 -9.25 -3.15 2.76
C SER A 71 -7.79 -3.51 3.07
N VAL A 72 -6.82 -2.89 2.39
CA VAL A 72 -5.39 -3.05 2.70
C VAL A 72 -5.07 -2.50 4.09
N VAL A 73 -5.58 -1.32 4.44
CA VAL A 73 -5.37 -0.74 5.79
C VAL A 73 -5.95 -1.63 6.88
N ASP A 74 -7.14 -2.18 6.68
CA ASP A 74 -7.78 -3.06 7.66
C ASP A 74 -7.01 -4.37 7.82
N LYS A 75 -6.56 -4.99 6.72
CA LYS A 75 -5.67 -6.15 6.79
C LYS A 75 -4.35 -5.89 7.51
N LEU A 76 -3.75 -4.71 7.30
CA LEU A 76 -2.53 -4.35 8.04
C LEU A 76 -2.80 -4.31 9.55
N LYS A 77 -3.96 -3.78 9.98
CA LYS A 77 -4.37 -3.78 11.39
C LYS A 77 -4.59 -5.21 11.90
N ASP A 78 -5.24 -6.07 11.11
CA ASP A 78 -5.53 -7.46 11.49
C ASP A 78 -4.24 -8.27 11.76
N VAL A 79 -3.15 -7.97 11.06
CA VAL A 79 -1.82 -8.59 11.28
C VAL A 79 -0.90 -7.76 12.19
N ASN A 80 -1.48 -6.82 12.95
CA ASN A 80 -0.78 -5.95 13.91
C ASN A 80 0.39 -5.16 13.29
N ILE A 81 0.21 -4.67 12.06
CA ILE A 81 1.10 -3.72 11.38
C ILE A 81 0.48 -2.32 11.42
N GLU A 82 1.20 -1.39 12.04
CA GLU A 82 0.84 0.03 11.97
C GLU A 82 0.98 0.59 10.55
N CYS A 83 0.08 1.52 10.20
CA CYS A 83 0.11 2.23 8.91
C CYS A 83 1.41 3.00 8.65
N ASP A 84 2.23 3.27 9.68
CA ASP A 84 3.59 3.81 9.53
C ASP A 84 4.51 2.91 8.67
N TRP A 85 4.14 1.63 8.50
CA TRP A 85 4.75 0.74 7.51
C TRP A 85 4.56 1.26 6.07
N LEU A 86 3.39 1.79 5.70
CA LEU A 86 3.17 2.39 4.38
C LEU A 86 4.10 3.60 4.18
N GLY A 87 4.23 4.44 5.21
CA GLY A 87 5.09 5.64 5.15
C GLY A 87 6.56 5.32 4.84
N ARG A 88 7.06 4.19 5.37
CA ARG A 88 8.43 3.71 5.16
C ARG A 88 8.65 3.05 3.80
N ASN A 89 7.63 2.37 3.28
CA ASN A 89 7.78 1.48 2.12
C ASN A 89 7.27 2.07 0.81
N LEU A 90 6.45 3.13 0.87
CA LEU A 90 6.01 3.83 -0.33
C LEU A 90 7.17 4.61 -0.97
N SER A 91 7.23 4.57 -2.30
CA SER A 91 8.21 5.27 -3.11
C SER A 91 7.51 5.98 -4.25
N ASP A 92 7.88 7.24 -4.49
CA ASP A 92 7.34 8.03 -5.59
C ASP A 92 7.92 7.63 -6.96
N ARG A 93 8.82 6.65 -6.99
CA ARG A 93 9.35 6.02 -8.21
C ARG A 93 8.58 4.77 -8.64
N LYS A 94 7.62 4.32 -7.84
CA LYS A 94 6.82 3.10 -8.06
C LYS A 94 5.35 3.46 -8.29
N THR A 95 4.65 2.55 -8.97
CA THR A 95 3.18 2.54 -9.08
C THR A 95 2.61 1.50 -8.12
N TYR A 96 1.37 1.72 -7.71
CA TYR A 96 0.69 0.90 -6.73
C TYR A 96 -0.72 0.61 -7.22
N ASN A 97 -1.08 -0.66 -7.17
CA ASN A 97 -2.42 -1.15 -7.43
C ASN A 97 -2.92 -1.79 -6.12
N TRP A 98 -3.83 -1.10 -5.42
CA TRP A 98 -4.30 -1.53 -4.10
C TRP A 98 -5.08 -2.84 -4.15
N GLY A 99 -5.83 -3.11 -5.22
CA GLY A 99 -6.48 -4.41 -5.42
C GLY A 99 -5.46 -5.55 -5.55
N ARG A 100 -4.37 -5.35 -6.30
CA ARG A 100 -3.30 -6.37 -6.40
C ARG A 100 -2.54 -6.57 -5.09
N ILE A 101 -2.33 -5.49 -4.34
CA ILE A 101 -1.75 -5.55 -2.99
C ILE A 101 -2.64 -6.41 -2.11
N LEU A 102 -3.95 -6.15 -2.12
CA LEU A 102 -4.94 -6.89 -1.35
C LEU A 102 -4.96 -8.38 -1.74
N GLU A 103 -5.07 -8.68 -3.03
CA GLU A 103 -5.01 -10.06 -3.57
C GLU A 103 -3.73 -10.78 -3.12
N THR A 104 -2.59 -10.09 -3.14
CA THR A 104 -1.32 -10.67 -2.70
C THR A 104 -1.37 -11.02 -1.21
N MET A 105 -1.86 -10.11 -0.35
CA MET A 105 -2.00 -10.36 1.08
C MET A 105 -2.95 -11.54 1.36
N GLU A 106 -4.08 -11.61 0.66
CA GLU A 106 -5.03 -12.73 0.76
C GLU A 106 -4.45 -14.06 0.26
N LEU A 107 -3.63 -14.04 -0.79
CA LEU A 107 -2.96 -15.23 -1.28
C LEU A 107 -1.96 -15.76 -0.26
N LEU A 108 -1.17 -14.88 0.37
CA LEU A 108 -0.23 -15.27 1.44
C LEU A 108 -0.96 -15.91 2.63
N GLU A 109 -2.09 -15.35 3.04
CA GLU A 109 -2.94 -15.95 4.07
C GLU A 109 -3.46 -17.33 3.66
N LYS A 110 -3.97 -17.46 2.42
CA LYS A 110 -4.50 -18.72 1.87
C LYS A 110 -3.44 -19.81 1.78
N VAL A 111 -2.18 -19.46 1.49
CA VAL A 111 -1.10 -20.44 1.43
C VAL A 111 -0.63 -20.86 2.83
N GLY A 112 -1.01 -20.15 3.90
CA GLY A 112 -0.79 -20.58 5.29
C GLY A 112 0.02 -19.61 6.14
N LEU A 113 0.41 -18.44 5.61
CA LEU A 113 1.04 -17.38 6.37
C LEU A 113 -0.03 -16.64 7.19
N LYS A 114 -0.24 -17.08 8.42
CA LYS A 114 -1.18 -16.43 9.35
C LYS A 114 -0.49 -15.38 10.20
N GLU A 115 -1.22 -14.31 10.50
CA GLU A 115 -0.93 -13.27 11.51
C GLU A 115 0.57 -12.91 11.63
N GLU A 116 1.27 -13.47 12.62
CA GLU A 116 2.68 -13.18 12.93
C GLU A 116 3.63 -13.45 11.74
N LYS A 117 3.37 -14.52 10.99
CA LYS A 117 4.20 -14.87 9.82
C LYS A 117 3.97 -13.91 8.66
N LEU A 118 2.71 -13.58 8.38
CA LEU A 118 2.39 -12.58 7.37
C LEU A 118 2.98 -11.22 7.76
N CYS A 119 2.88 -10.87 9.05
CA CYS A 119 3.47 -9.67 9.60
C CYS A 119 5.00 -9.62 9.38
N SER A 120 5.69 -10.73 9.65
CA SER A 120 7.13 -10.87 9.41
C SER A 120 7.46 -10.73 7.92
N VAL A 121 6.76 -11.44 7.04
CA VAL A 121 6.98 -11.38 5.58
C VAL A 121 6.80 -9.97 5.04
N LEU A 122 5.75 -9.25 5.44
CA LEU A 122 5.50 -7.87 5.01
C LEU A 122 6.55 -6.88 5.54
N LYS A 123 7.09 -7.11 6.74
CA LYS A 123 8.17 -6.27 7.30
C LYS A 123 9.50 -6.53 6.61
N THR A 124 9.78 -7.78 6.24
CA THR A 124 11.05 -8.18 5.58
C THR A 124 11.03 -7.85 4.09
N TYR A 125 9.90 -8.09 3.41
CA TYR A 125 9.74 -7.88 1.97
C TYR A 125 8.59 -6.93 1.68
N PRO A 126 8.72 -5.63 2.01
CA PRO A 126 7.68 -4.66 1.71
C PRO A 126 7.42 -4.50 0.22
N ASP A 127 8.40 -4.85 -0.62
CA ASP A 127 8.23 -4.89 -2.06
C ASP A 127 7.31 -6.02 -2.51
N LEU A 128 7.05 -7.03 -1.69
CA LEU A 128 6.18 -8.15 -2.05
C LEU A 128 4.73 -7.72 -2.33
N VAL A 129 4.32 -6.54 -1.86
CA VAL A 129 3.02 -5.96 -2.24
C VAL A 129 3.12 -4.98 -3.43
N GLY A 130 4.32 -4.61 -3.87
CA GLY A 130 4.51 -3.73 -5.02
C GLY A 130 4.00 -4.36 -6.33
N GLU A 131 3.47 -3.55 -7.24
CA GLU A 131 2.77 -4.01 -8.46
C GLU A 131 3.59 -4.99 -9.34
N THR A 132 4.91 -4.84 -9.39
CA THR A 132 5.80 -5.71 -10.18
C THR A 132 6.29 -6.93 -9.41
N SER A 133 6.49 -6.79 -8.09
CA SER A 133 7.13 -7.78 -7.22
C SER A 133 6.11 -8.73 -6.58
N GLY A 134 4.88 -8.30 -6.32
CA GLY A 134 3.79 -9.17 -5.86
C GLY A 134 3.43 -10.23 -6.87
N ASN A 135 3.35 -9.87 -8.16
CA ASN A 135 3.18 -10.86 -9.24
C ASN A 135 4.27 -11.93 -9.24
N LYS A 136 5.53 -11.55 -9.01
CA LYS A 136 6.65 -12.51 -8.97
C LYS A 136 6.57 -13.41 -7.74
N ALA A 137 6.24 -12.85 -6.59
CA ALA A 137 6.08 -13.61 -5.36
C ALA A 137 4.94 -14.63 -5.46
N CYS A 138 3.74 -14.22 -5.87
CA CYS A 138 2.61 -15.14 -6.06
C CYS A 138 2.94 -16.27 -7.05
N VAL A 139 3.57 -15.94 -8.18
CA VAL A 139 4.02 -16.94 -9.16
C VAL A 139 5.07 -17.89 -8.56
N MET A 140 5.96 -17.40 -7.70
CA MET A 140 6.97 -18.23 -7.02
C MET A 140 6.31 -19.18 -6.02
N PHE A 141 5.40 -18.69 -5.15
CA PHE A 141 4.66 -19.53 -4.20
C PHE A 141 3.83 -20.61 -4.91
N ASP A 142 3.10 -20.25 -5.98
CA ASP A 142 2.33 -21.21 -6.76
C ASP A 142 3.22 -22.26 -7.45
N LYS A 143 4.40 -21.87 -7.92
CA LYS A 143 5.37 -22.81 -8.50
C LYS A 143 5.90 -23.78 -7.44
N LEU A 144 6.31 -23.28 -6.27
CA LEU A 144 6.81 -24.11 -5.16
C LEU A 144 5.74 -25.11 -4.69
N ARG A 145 4.48 -24.68 -4.57
CA ARG A 145 3.36 -25.58 -4.25
C ARG A 145 3.14 -26.64 -5.33
N LYS A 146 3.24 -26.27 -6.62
CA LYS A 146 3.10 -27.22 -7.75
C LYS A 146 4.21 -28.27 -7.81
N VAL A 147 5.40 -27.96 -7.30
CA VAL A 147 6.52 -28.92 -7.24
C VAL A 147 6.57 -29.70 -5.93
N GLY A 148 5.53 -29.57 -5.08
CA GLY A 148 5.31 -30.44 -3.92
C GLY A 148 5.90 -29.94 -2.61
N PHE A 149 6.35 -28.68 -2.52
CA PHE A 149 6.78 -28.12 -1.24
C PHE A 149 5.57 -27.89 -0.34
N GLU A 150 5.70 -28.36 0.90
CA GLU A 150 4.78 -28.03 1.98
C GLU A 150 5.03 -26.60 2.47
N MET A 151 4.00 -25.95 3.01
CA MET A 151 4.11 -24.52 3.31
C MET A 151 5.16 -24.22 4.39
N ASN A 152 5.34 -25.12 5.35
CA ASN A 152 6.40 -25.02 6.34
C ASN A 152 7.82 -25.07 5.74
N GLU A 153 8.00 -25.70 4.58
CA GLU A 153 9.27 -25.73 3.84
C GLU A 153 9.47 -24.44 3.04
N ILE A 154 8.40 -23.92 2.44
CA ILE A 154 8.42 -22.62 1.76
C ILE A 154 8.70 -21.49 2.75
N ASP A 155 8.09 -21.55 3.94
CA ASP A 155 8.33 -20.58 5.02
C ASP A 155 9.81 -20.54 5.41
N ARG A 156 10.45 -21.71 5.56
CA ARG A 156 11.89 -21.78 5.82
C ARG A 156 12.69 -21.21 4.68
N LEU A 157 12.38 -21.55 3.44
CA LEU A 157 13.06 -20.99 2.26
C LEU A 157 12.98 -19.46 2.20
N VAL A 158 11.81 -18.88 2.50
CA VAL A 158 11.61 -17.42 2.47
C VAL A 158 12.28 -16.72 3.64
N ILE A 159 12.37 -17.37 4.82
CA ILE A 159 13.05 -16.80 5.99
C ILE A 159 14.58 -16.95 5.87
N ASP A 160 15.05 -18.11 5.40
CA ASP A 160 16.47 -18.47 5.34
C ASP A 160 17.19 -17.84 4.14
N HIS A 161 16.45 -17.43 3.09
CA HIS A 161 17.01 -16.82 1.88
C HIS A 161 16.34 -15.48 1.52
N PRO A 162 16.66 -14.38 2.25
CA PRO A 162 16.00 -13.10 2.09
C PRO A 162 16.47 -12.18 0.96
N GLU A 163 17.17 -12.71 -0.05
CA GLU A 163 17.84 -11.91 -1.08
C GLU A 163 16.92 -11.23 -2.10
#